data_AF-A0A239EEG6-F1
#
_entry.id   AF-A0A239EEG6-F1
#
_cell.length_a   1.000
_cell.length_b   1.000
_cell.length_c   1.000
_cell.angle_alpha   90.00
_cell.angle_beta   90.00
_cell.angle_gamma   90.00
#
_symmetry.space_group_name_H-M   'P 1'
#
loop_
_entity.id
_entity.type
_entity.pdbx_description
1 polymer ?
#
loop_
_entity_poly.entity_id
_entity_poly.type
_entity_poly.pdbx_seq_one_letter_code
_entity_poly.pdbx_strand_id
1 'polypeptide(L)'
;MPLPLVYHDDYSPPFPAGHRFPMEKFRLLKEHLVASGLTCDAALLRPEPCPADILALAHDRGYIERYCSGDMSREELRRLGLPWSEALARRTVRAVGGSLLGADQALKHGLACHLAGGTHHAHHDHASGFCIFNDLAVIALYLLESGRAGRVLIFDCDVHQGDGTARILENVPDAVTVSLHCEKNFPARKAHSDWDIPLPLHMGDADYLRVVDEALDYLLPLYQPDLVLYDAGVDVHKDDALGYLNLTDAGLAARDERVIERCLARDVPVLGVIGGGYDRDRAALARRHGILHHSAQRVWQRLGLG
;
A
#
# COMPACT_ATOMS: atom_id res chain seq x y z
N MET A 1 -20.41 -2.71 13.89
CA MET A 1 -19.87 -1.92 12.78
C MET A 1 -19.08 -2.84 11.84
N PRO A 2 -19.31 -2.78 10.52
CA PRO A 2 -18.48 -3.51 9.57
C PRO A 2 -17.05 -2.94 9.56
N LEU A 3 -16.07 -3.78 9.18
CA LEU A 3 -14.70 -3.33 8.92
C LEU A 3 -14.72 -2.17 7.91
N PRO A 4 -14.10 -1.01 8.21
CA PRO A 4 -14.01 0.09 7.26
C PRO A 4 -13.20 -0.29 6.03
N LEU A 5 -13.85 -0.29 4.87
CA LEU A 5 -13.26 -0.61 3.58
C LEU A 5 -13.41 0.57 2.62
N VAL A 6 -12.30 1.05 2.06
CA VAL A 6 -12.28 2.21 1.15
C VAL A 6 -12.11 1.77 -0.28
N TYR A 7 -12.98 2.23 -1.18
CA TYR A 7 -12.95 1.92 -2.60
C TYR A 7 -13.59 3.02 -3.44
N HIS A 8 -13.16 3.18 -4.69
CA HIS A 8 -13.86 3.99 -5.68
C HIS A 8 -13.82 3.35 -7.07
N ASP A 9 -14.87 3.55 -7.87
CA ASP A 9 -14.96 2.98 -9.23
C ASP A 9 -13.89 3.55 -10.19
N ASP A 10 -13.43 4.79 -9.93
CA ASP A 10 -12.31 5.41 -10.65
C ASP A 10 -11.00 4.60 -10.56
N TYR A 11 -10.86 3.64 -9.63
CA TYR A 11 -9.58 2.95 -9.43
C TYR A 11 -9.16 2.05 -10.61
N SER A 12 -10.10 1.65 -11.46
CA SER A 12 -9.85 0.86 -12.66
C SER A 12 -10.37 1.59 -13.91
N PRO A 13 -9.75 2.69 -14.34
CA PRO A 13 -10.12 3.38 -15.57
C PRO A 13 -9.84 2.48 -16.79
N PRO A 14 -10.43 2.77 -17.96
CA PRO A 14 -10.08 2.10 -19.20
C PRO A 14 -8.58 2.15 -19.46
N PHE A 15 -8.00 1.02 -19.84
CA PHE A 15 -6.56 0.86 -19.93
C PHE A 15 -6.19 -0.11 -21.08
N PRO A 16 -5.03 0.05 -21.75
CA PRO A 16 -4.67 -0.81 -22.86
C PRO A 16 -4.61 -2.29 -22.47
N ALA A 17 -5.28 -3.13 -23.25
CA ALA A 17 -5.26 -4.58 -23.06
C ALA A 17 -3.81 -5.11 -23.14
N GLY A 18 -3.45 -6.00 -22.22
CA GLY A 18 -2.12 -6.61 -22.17
C GLY A 18 -1.01 -5.73 -21.62
N HIS A 19 -1.31 -4.52 -21.11
CA HIS A 19 -0.31 -3.74 -20.38
C HIS A 19 0.19 -4.52 -19.15
N ARG A 20 1.48 -4.36 -18.82
CA ARG A 20 2.13 -5.08 -17.69
C ARG A 20 1.46 -4.76 -16.36
N PHE A 21 1.10 -3.50 -16.14
CA PHE A 21 0.32 -3.08 -14.97
C PHE A 21 -1.15 -3.54 -15.08
N PRO A 22 -1.65 -4.35 -14.14
CA PRO A 22 -3.02 -4.88 -14.12
C PRO A 22 -4.05 -3.85 -13.63
N MET A 23 -4.38 -2.83 -14.42
CA MET A 23 -5.24 -1.72 -13.98
C MET A 23 -6.64 -2.18 -13.49
N GLU A 24 -7.17 -3.26 -14.06
CA GLU A 24 -8.44 -3.86 -13.69
C GLU A 24 -8.45 -4.53 -12.30
N LYS A 25 -7.28 -4.70 -11.66
CA LYS A 25 -7.16 -5.43 -10.39
C LYS A 25 -8.02 -4.84 -9.27
N PHE A 26 -8.17 -3.52 -9.22
CA PHE A 26 -8.91 -2.83 -8.16
C PHE A 26 -10.42 -3.10 -8.25
N ARG A 27 -11.00 -3.02 -9.46
CA ARG A 27 -12.40 -3.41 -9.71
C ARG A 27 -12.62 -4.90 -9.45
N LEU A 28 -11.73 -5.77 -9.94
CA LEU A 28 -11.86 -7.21 -9.74
C LEU A 28 -11.74 -7.61 -8.26
N LEU A 29 -10.88 -6.92 -7.50
CA LEU A 29 -10.79 -7.05 -6.05
C LEU A 29 -12.13 -6.69 -5.39
N LYS A 30 -12.72 -5.54 -5.72
CA LYS A 30 -14.03 -5.16 -5.19
C LYS A 30 -15.10 -6.20 -5.51
N GLU A 31 -15.17 -6.66 -6.76
CA GLU A 31 -16.11 -7.70 -7.18
C GLU A 31 -15.90 -9.00 -6.41
N HIS A 32 -14.65 -9.40 -6.18
CA HIS A 32 -14.33 -10.58 -5.39
C HIS A 32 -14.81 -10.46 -3.93
N LEU A 33 -14.57 -9.32 -3.27
CA LEU A 33 -14.98 -9.09 -1.89
C LEU A 33 -16.50 -9.04 -1.71
N VAL A 34 -17.22 -8.54 -2.71
CA VAL A 34 -18.69 -8.59 -2.73
C VAL A 34 -19.18 -10.01 -2.97
N ALA A 35 -18.61 -10.72 -3.95
CA ALA A 35 -19.01 -12.08 -4.29
C ALA A 35 -18.70 -13.10 -3.18
N SER A 36 -17.65 -12.87 -2.38
CA SER A 36 -17.31 -13.70 -1.22
C SER A 36 -18.19 -13.43 0.02
N GLY A 37 -19.03 -12.41 -0.03
CA GLY A 37 -19.89 -12.00 1.08
C GLY A 37 -19.15 -11.26 2.20
N LEU A 38 -17.90 -10.86 2.00
CA LEU A 38 -17.14 -10.09 2.98
C LEU A 38 -17.74 -8.69 3.17
N THR A 39 -18.23 -8.08 2.07
CA THR A 39 -18.87 -6.77 2.10
C THR A 39 -19.99 -6.68 1.05
N CYS A 40 -20.71 -5.56 1.03
CA CYS A 40 -21.59 -5.18 -0.06
C CYS A 40 -21.19 -3.79 -0.58
N ASP A 41 -21.57 -3.45 -1.81
CA ASP A 41 -21.15 -2.20 -2.45
C ASP A 41 -21.53 -0.95 -1.62
N ALA A 42 -22.71 -0.99 -0.99
CA ALA A 42 -23.25 0.08 -0.16
C ALA A 42 -22.49 0.28 1.16
N ALA A 43 -21.74 -0.72 1.63
CA ALA A 43 -20.93 -0.63 2.85
C ALA A 43 -19.53 -0.08 2.60
N LEU A 44 -19.09 -0.03 1.33
CA LEU A 44 -17.78 0.50 0.96
C LEU A 44 -17.79 2.03 1.08
N LEU A 45 -16.76 2.60 1.70
CA LEU A 45 -16.56 4.03 1.82
C LEU A 45 -15.98 4.60 0.52
N ARG A 46 -16.55 5.70 0.02
CA ARG A 46 -16.12 6.37 -1.23
C ARG A 46 -15.27 7.60 -0.87
N PRO A 47 -14.00 7.68 -1.29
CA PRO A 47 -13.14 8.83 -1.01
C PRO A 47 -13.30 9.95 -2.04
N GLU A 48 -13.08 11.17 -1.55
CA GLU A 48 -12.85 12.35 -2.39
C GLU A 48 -11.42 12.37 -2.95
N PRO A 49 -11.15 13.13 -4.03
CA PRO A 49 -9.79 13.37 -4.50
C PRO A 49 -8.91 14.00 -3.41
N CYS A 50 -7.64 13.59 -3.32
CA CYS A 50 -6.68 14.23 -2.42
C CYS A 50 -6.48 15.72 -2.78
N PRO A 51 -6.60 16.66 -1.82
CA PRO A 51 -6.28 18.06 -2.04
C PRO A 51 -4.82 18.24 -2.50
N ALA A 52 -4.59 19.16 -3.45
CA ALA A 52 -3.26 19.40 -4.00
C ALA A 52 -2.23 19.82 -2.94
N ASP A 53 -2.64 20.57 -1.92
CA ASP A 53 -1.75 20.97 -0.81
C ASP A 53 -1.34 19.77 0.05
N ILE A 54 -2.19 18.76 0.20
CA ILE A 54 -1.83 17.53 0.91
C ILE A 54 -0.90 16.66 0.06
N LEU A 55 -1.14 16.55 -1.25
CA LEU A 55 -0.18 15.90 -2.16
C LEU A 55 1.20 16.58 -2.11
N ALA A 56 1.21 17.91 -2.02
CA ALA A 56 2.42 18.72 -1.99
C ALA A 56 3.25 18.59 -0.70
N LEU A 57 2.75 17.85 0.31
CA LEU A 57 3.57 17.50 1.47
C LEU A 57 4.71 16.55 1.07
N ALA A 58 4.44 15.59 0.18
CA ALA A 58 5.40 14.58 -0.24
C ALA A 58 5.99 14.83 -1.64
N HIS A 59 5.33 15.66 -2.46
CA HIS A 59 5.68 15.82 -3.87
C HIS A 59 5.87 17.27 -4.30
N ASP A 60 6.75 17.46 -5.28
CA ASP A 60 6.95 18.74 -5.93
C ASP A 60 5.64 19.25 -6.56
N ARG A 61 5.30 20.52 -6.29
CA ARG A 61 4.07 21.15 -6.83
C ARG A 61 4.08 21.18 -8.35
N GLY A 62 5.22 21.47 -8.97
CA GLY A 62 5.35 21.46 -10.42
C GLY A 62 5.13 20.07 -11.01
N TYR A 63 5.63 19.03 -10.36
CA TYR A 63 5.37 17.63 -10.75
C TYR A 63 3.88 17.28 -10.68
N ILE A 64 3.20 17.64 -9.58
CA ILE A 64 1.75 17.45 -9.43
C ILE A 64 0.98 18.14 -10.56
N GLU A 65 1.29 19.41 -10.83
CA GLU A 65 0.63 20.21 -11.87
C GLU A 65 0.84 19.62 -13.26
N ARG A 66 2.07 19.26 -13.64
CA ARG A 66 2.38 18.64 -14.95
C ARG A 66 1.67 17.29 -15.11
N TYR A 67 1.66 16.45 -14.08
CA TYR A 67 0.97 15.16 -14.13
C TYR A 67 -0.55 15.34 -14.27
N CYS A 68 -1.15 16.22 -13.48
CA CYS A 68 -2.61 16.43 -13.47
C CYS A 68 -3.11 17.11 -14.75
N SER A 69 -2.34 18.02 -15.34
CA SER A 69 -2.67 18.70 -16.60
C SER A 69 -2.34 17.88 -17.85
N GLY A 70 -1.49 16.85 -17.73
CA GLY A 70 -0.99 16.07 -18.86
C GLY A 70 0.18 16.73 -19.59
N ASP A 71 0.71 17.84 -19.09
CA ASP A 71 1.88 18.54 -19.63
C ASP A 71 3.21 17.86 -19.22
N MET A 72 3.28 16.55 -19.42
CA MET A 72 4.46 15.74 -19.13
C MET A 72 5.35 15.61 -20.36
N SER A 73 6.66 15.74 -20.16
CA SER A 73 7.65 15.47 -21.20
C SER A 73 7.64 13.98 -21.61
N ARG A 74 8.19 13.69 -22.79
CA ARG A 74 8.34 12.31 -23.28
C ARG A 74 9.18 11.43 -22.33
N GLU A 75 10.15 12.02 -21.66
CA GLU A 75 10.99 11.32 -20.69
C GLU A 75 10.21 10.96 -19.43
N GLU A 76 9.45 11.92 -18.87
CA GLU A 76 8.58 11.68 -17.72
C GLU A 76 7.53 10.61 -18.04
N LEU A 77 6.90 10.64 -19.22
CA LEU A 77 5.94 9.61 -19.65
C LEU A 77 6.59 8.23 -19.80
N ARG A 78 7.82 8.17 -20.31
CA ARG A 78 8.58 6.91 -20.40
C ARG A 78 8.89 6.36 -19.01
N ARG A 79 9.30 7.23 -18.08
CA ARG A 79 9.64 6.85 -16.70
C ARG A 79 8.42 6.39 -15.91
N LEU A 80 7.29 7.07 -16.10
CA LEU A 80 5.99 6.72 -15.54
C LEU A 80 5.61 5.27 -15.88
N GLY A 81 5.88 4.84 -17.12
CA GLY A 81 5.59 3.47 -17.56
C GLY A 81 4.09 3.15 -17.62
N LEU A 82 3.23 4.17 -17.62
CA LEU A 82 1.79 4.09 -17.75
C LEU A 82 1.32 5.06 -18.86
N PRO A 83 0.37 4.67 -19.72
CA PRO A 83 -0.23 5.56 -20.69
C PRO A 83 -1.07 6.61 -19.97
N TRP A 84 -0.62 7.86 -19.99
CA TRP A 84 -1.35 8.97 -19.40
C TRP A 84 -2.73 9.13 -20.03
N SER A 85 -3.72 9.44 -19.21
CA SER A 85 -5.06 9.89 -19.61
C SER A 85 -5.67 10.68 -18.45
N GLU A 86 -6.67 11.52 -18.74
CA GLU A 86 -7.41 12.24 -17.70
C GLU A 86 -8.04 11.28 -16.67
N ALA A 87 -8.54 10.12 -17.13
CA ALA A 87 -9.10 9.10 -16.25
C ALA A 87 -8.04 8.53 -15.29
N LEU A 88 -6.82 8.28 -15.78
CA LEU A 88 -5.70 7.87 -14.94
C LEU A 88 -5.30 8.98 -13.96
N ALA A 89 -5.27 10.25 -14.39
CA ALA A 89 -4.94 11.36 -13.52
C ALA A 89 -5.93 11.50 -12.36
N ARG A 90 -7.25 11.46 -12.65
CA ARG A 90 -8.30 11.46 -11.62
C ARG A 90 -8.18 10.28 -10.66
N ARG A 91 -7.98 9.07 -11.20
CA ARG A 91 -7.76 7.85 -10.41
C ARG A 91 -6.62 8.02 -9.42
N THR A 92 -5.50 8.57 -9.88
CA THR A 92 -4.29 8.68 -9.08
C THR A 92 -4.46 9.62 -7.90
N VAL A 93 -5.03 10.81 -8.12
CA VAL A 93 -5.33 11.76 -7.04
C VAL A 93 -6.35 11.18 -6.07
N ARG A 94 -7.38 10.50 -6.58
CA ARG A 94 -8.41 9.87 -5.75
C ARG A 94 -7.89 8.69 -4.92
N ALA A 95 -6.97 7.89 -5.45
CA ALA A 95 -6.36 6.81 -4.70
C ALA A 95 -5.63 7.34 -3.44
N VAL A 96 -4.90 8.45 -3.54
CA VAL A 96 -4.29 9.07 -2.35
C VAL A 96 -5.36 9.57 -1.37
N GLY A 97 -6.47 10.13 -1.87
CA GLY A 97 -7.62 10.49 -1.04
C GLY A 97 -8.27 9.28 -0.34
N GLY A 98 -8.23 8.11 -0.98
CA GLY A 98 -8.60 6.84 -0.39
C GLY A 98 -7.73 6.44 0.80
N SER A 99 -6.42 6.63 0.70
CA SER A 99 -5.50 6.38 1.81
C SER A 99 -5.68 7.41 2.94
N LEU A 100 -6.03 8.68 2.64
CA LEU A 100 -6.41 9.67 3.67
C LEU A 100 -7.65 9.22 4.44
N LEU A 101 -8.72 8.87 3.73
CA LEU A 101 -9.94 8.37 4.36
C LEU A 101 -9.68 7.07 5.13
N GLY A 102 -8.84 6.17 4.60
CA GLY A 102 -8.45 4.94 5.27
C GLY A 102 -7.73 5.21 6.59
N ALA A 103 -6.77 6.13 6.61
CA ALA A 103 -6.05 6.51 7.82
C ALA A 103 -6.99 7.10 8.88
N ASP A 104 -7.94 7.93 8.47
CA ASP A 104 -8.97 8.48 9.35
C ASP A 104 -9.83 7.39 10.00
N GLN A 105 -10.25 6.40 9.21
CA GLN A 105 -11.01 5.27 9.72
C GLN A 105 -10.16 4.39 10.63
N ALA A 106 -8.90 4.14 10.29
CA ALA A 106 -7.99 3.35 11.12
C ALA A 106 -7.79 4.01 12.49
N LEU A 107 -7.46 5.31 12.54
CA LEU A 107 -7.31 6.05 13.81
C LEU A 107 -8.59 6.04 14.67
N LYS A 108 -9.76 6.05 14.03
CA LYS A 108 -11.05 6.06 14.72
C LYS A 108 -11.49 4.68 15.21
N HIS A 109 -11.15 3.63 14.47
CA HIS A 109 -11.74 2.30 14.61
C HIS A 109 -10.72 1.20 14.92
N GLY A 110 -9.43 1.53 14.98
CA GLY A 110 -8.31 0.61 15.14
C GLY A 110 -7.85 -0.02 13.84
N LEU A 111 -8.74 -0.31 12.89
CA LEU A 111 -8.38 -0.99 11.64
C LEU A 111 -9.22 -0.47 10.47
N ALA A 112 -8.56 -0.25 9.34
CA ALA A 112 -9.21 -0.02 8.05
C ALA A 112 -8.37 -0.64 6.93
N CYS A 113 -9.03 -0.98 5.81
CA CYS A 113 -8.34 -1.41 4.60
C CYS A 113 -8.76 -0.57 3.40
N HIS A 114 -7.78 -0.16 2.60
CA HIS A 114 -7.98 0.53 1.36
C HIS A 114 -7.73 -0.44 0.20
N LEU A 115 -8.69 -0.56 -0.72
CA LEU A 115 -8.62 -1.47 -1.87
C LEU A 115 -7.66 -0.97 -2.97
N ALA A 116 -6.84 0.05 -2.70
CA ALA A 116 -5.77 0.56 -3.54
C ALA A 116 -4.63 1.07 -2.63
N GLY A 117 -3.77 1.96 -3.12
CA GLY A 117 -2.63 2.46 -2.37
C GLY A 117 -1.40 1.55 -2.42
N GLY A 118 -0.40 1.86 -1.60
CA GLY A 118 0.89 1.16 -1.59
C GLY A 118 1.79 1.58 -2.75
N THR A 119 1.78 2.86 -3.09
CA THR A 119 2.54 3.40 -4.23
C THR A 119 3.94 3.82 -3.83
N HIS A 120 4.67 2.90 -3.21
CA HIS A 120 5.93 3.11 -2.49
C HIS A 120 7.16 3.53 -3.34
N HIS A 121 7.07 3.41 -4.67
CA HIS A 121 8.15 3.78 -5.60
C HIS A 121 8.07 5.23 -6.08
N ALA A 122 6.98 5.95 -5.82
CA ALA A 122 6.88 7.34 -6.26
C ALA A 122 7.85 8.21 -5.45
N HIS A 123 8.66 8.99 -6.16
CA HIS A 123 9.64 9.91 -5.56
C HIS A 123 9.04 11.33 -5.51
N HIS A 124 9.73 12.24 -4.83
CA HIS A 124 9.28 13.62 -4.64
C HIS A 124 8.90 14.31 -5.96
N ASP A 125 9.74 14.22 -6.99
CA ASP A 125 9.59 14.98 -8.24
C ASP A 125 9.34 14.11 -9.49
N HIS A 126 9.14 12.80 -9.33
CA HIS A 126 8.93 11.90 -10.46
C HIS A 126 8.25 10.56 -10.11
N ALA A 127 7.57 9.99 -11.10
CA ALA A 127 7.04 8.63 -11.04
C ALA A 127 8.15 7.58 -11.22
N SER A 128 7.97 6.40 -10.61
CA SER A 128 8.82 5.22 -10.80
C SER A 128 8.05 3.96 -10.44
N GLY A 129 8.39 2.81 -11.03
CA GLY A 129 7.79 1.52 -10.65
C GLY A 129 6.25 1.48 -10.70
N PHE A 130 5.64 2.14 -11.70
CA PHE A 130 4.18 2.34 -11.82
C PHE A 130 3.52 3.18 -10.71
N CYS A 131 4.31 3.78 -9.82
CA CYS A 131 3.86 4.66 -8.75
C CYS A 131 4.02 6.13 -9.19
N ILE A 132 2.95 6.93 -9.02
CA ILE A 132 2.91 8.34 -9.42
C ILE A 132 3.03 9.26 -8.20
N PHE A 133 2.08 9.15 -7.26
CA PHE A 133 2.16 9.79 -5.96
C PHE A 133 2.31 8.71 -4.90
N ASN A 134 3.17 8.93 -3.92
CA ASN A 134 3.48 8.03 -2.82
C ASN A 134 2.46 8.26 -1.71
N ASP A 135 1.40 7.45 -1.70
CA ASP A 135 0.33 7.64 -0.74
C ASP A 135 0.83 7.43 0.70
N LEU A 136 1.69 6.44 0.94
CA LEU A 136 2.28 6.17 2.25
C LEU A 136 3.00 7.40 2.84
N ALA A 137 3.88 8.03 2.06
CA ALA A 137 4.59 9.23 2.47
C ALA A 137 3.67 10.44 2.65
N VAL A 138 2.69 10.63 1.75
CA VAL A 138 1.69 11.70 1.87
C VAL A 138 0.89 11.55 3.17
N ILE A 139 0.41 10.34 3.50
CA ILE A 139 -0.36 10.10 4.71
C ILE A 139 0.49 10.31 5.96
N ALA A 140 1.72 9.79 5.99
CA ALA A 140 2.61 9.96 7.13
C ALA A 140 2.84 11.46 7.43
N LEU A 141 3.24 12.24 6.42
CA LEU A 141 3.47 13.68 6.57
C LEU A 141 2.19 14.42 6.97
N TYR A 142 1.06 14.12 6.34
CA TYR A 142 -0.23 14.73 6.68
C TYR A 142 -0.60 14.52 8.16
N LEU A 143 -0.46 13.30 8.67
CA LEU A 143 -0.81 12.99 10.06
C LEU A 143 0.14 13.65 11.07
N LEU A 144 1.43 13.71 10.75
CA LEU A 144 2.44 14.36 11.58
C LEU A 144 2.24 15.88 11.61
N GLU A 145 2.10 16.53 10.45
CA GLU A 145 1.91 17.99 10.36
C GLU A 145 0.59 18.46 10.97
N SER A 146 -0.48 17.65 10.84
CA SER A 146 -1.78 17.96 11.46
C SER A 146 -1.83 17.66 12.96
N GLY A 147 -0.78 17.07 13.55
CA GLY A 147 -0.73 16.66 14.95
C GLY A 147 -1.70 15.53 15.31
N ARG A 148 -2.17 14.78 14.32
CA ARG A 148 -3.08 13.64 14.50
C ARG A 148 -2.35 12.34 14.83
N ALA A 149 -1.06 12.28 14.53
CA ALA A 149 -0.10 11.30 15.02
C ALA A 149 1.19 12.03 15.42
N GLY A 150 1.85 11.56 16.46
CA GLY A 150 3.22 11.95 16.82
C GLY A 150 4.26 11.06 16.15
N ARG A 151 3.91 9.82 15.79
CA ARG A 151 4.76 8.90 15.03
C ARG A 151 3.95 7.96 14.14
N VAL A 152 4.41 7.75 12.92
CA VAL A 152 3.85 6.79 11.96
C VAL A 152 4.92 5.76 11.61
N LEU A 153 4.55 4.48 11.60
CA LEU A 153 5.42 3.41 11.10
C LEU A 153 4.87 2.88 9.78
N ILE A 154 5.69 2.91 8.74
CA ILE A 154 5.39 2.34 7.44
C ILE A 154 6.00 0.95 7.40
N PHE A 155 5.16 -0.09 7.47
CA PHE A 155 5.57 -1.48 7.40
C PHE A 155 5.31 -2.01 5.99
N ASP A 156 6.34 -2.03 5.16
CA ASP A 156 6.26 -2.37 3.74
C ASP A 156 6.67 -3.83 3.52
N CYS A 157 5.70 -4.64 3.09
CA CYS A 157 5.84 -6.06 2.76
C CYS A 157 5.72 -6.35 1.26
N ASP A 158 5.76 -5.32 0.41
CA ASP A 158 5.93 -5.48 -1.03
C ASP A 158 7.31 -6.12 -1.33
N VAL A 159 7.39 -6.92 -2.39
CA VAL A 159 8.63 -7.63 -2.73
C VAL A 159 9.74 -6.70 -3.21
N HIS A 160 9.39 -5.52 -3.72
CA HIS A 160 10.32 -4.47 -4.13
C HIS A 160 10.62 -3.54 -2.95
N GLN A 161 11.80 -2.92 -2.93
CA GLN A 161 12.08 -1.95 -1.86
C GLN A 161 11.31 -0.66 -2.12
N GLY A 162 10.58 -0.14 -1.12
CA GLY A 162 9.90 1.16 -1.13
C GLY A 162 10.84 2.36 -1.17
N ASP A 163 11.63 2.49 -2.24
CA ASP A 163 12.69 3.49 -2.41
C ASP A 163 12.18 4.93 -2.48
N GLY A 164 10.99 5.14 -3.03
CA GLY A 164 10.34 6.43 -3.05
C GLY A 164 9.97 6.88 -1.63
N THR A 165 9.37 5.97 -0.86
CA THR A 165 8.97 6.21 0.54
C THR A 165 10.19 6.55 1.40
N ALA A 166 11.25 5.73 1.30
CA ALA A 166 12.49 5.94 2.04
C ALA A 166 13.13 7.31 1.74
N ARG A 167 13.19 7.73 0.48
CA ARG A 167 13.81 9.02 0.11
C ARG A 167 12.97 10.23 0.49
N ILE A 168 11.64 10.14 0.36
CA ILE A 168 10.76 11.26 0.74
C ILE A 168 10.84 11.49 2.25
N LEU A 169 10.96 10.42 3.04
CA LEU A 169 10.91 10.48 4.50
C LEU A 169 12.29 10.48 5.18
N GLU A 170 13.40 10.49 4.43
CA GLU A 170 14.78 10.37 4.94
C GLU A 170 15.09 11.33 6.10
N ASN A 171 14.50 12.53 6.10
CA ASN A 171 14.73 13.56 7.12
C ASN A 171 13.54 13.76 8.08
N VAL A 172 12.66 12.76 8.18
CA VAL A 172 11.43 12.80 8.99
C VAL A 172 11.49 11.70 10.05
N PRO A 173 12.14 11.93 11.20
CA PRO A 173 12.44 10.88 12.18
C PRO A 173 11.20 10.25 12.84
N ASP A 174 10.04 10.88 12.72
CA ASP A 174 8.76 10.39 13.23
C ASP A 174 7.95 9.63 12.17
N ALA A 175 8.46 9.49 10.95
CA ALA A 175 7.90 8.64 9.90
C ALA A 175 8.85 7.46 9.60
N VAL A 176 8.74 6.40 10.41
CA VAL A 176 9.68 5.27 10.40
C VAL A 176 9.40 4.35 9.23
N THR A 177 10.39 4.16 8.37
CA THR A 177 10.30 3.35 7.15
C THR A 177 10.92 1.97 7.33
N VAL A 178 10.12 0.91 7.10
CA VAL A 178 10.54 -0.48 7.24
C VAL A 178 10.22 -1.22 5.95
N SER A 179 11.22 -1.79 5.29
CA SER A 179 11.05 -2.49 4.02
C SER A 179 11.57 -3.92 4.09
N LEU A 180 10.66 -4.90 4.00
CA LEU A 180 10.95 -6.33 3.88
C LEU A 180 10.90 -6.73 2.41
N HIS A 181 12.03 -6.57 1.72
CA HIS A 181 12.09 -6.70 0.26
C HIS A 181 13.04 -7.82 -0.18
N CYS A 182 12.81 -8.35 -1.38
CA CYS A 182 13.76 -9.28 -1.97
C CYS A 182 15.06 -8.55 -2.35
N GLU A 183 16.18 -8.98 -1.74
CA GLU A 183 17.50 -8.32 -1.86
C GLU A 183 17.89 -8.11 -3.33
N LYS A 184 17.67 -9.13 -4.15
CA LYS A 184 18.04 -9.18 -5.58
C LYS A 184 16.85 -8.84 -6.49
N ASN A 185 16.08 -7.82 -6.13
CA ASN A 185 14.95 -7.32 -6.93
C ASN A 185 14.99 -5.79 -7.10
N PHE A 186 13.96 -5.20 -7.72
CA PHE A 186 13.84 -3.76 -7.94
C PHE A 186 13.80 -2.96 -6.62
N PRO A 187 14.32 -1.72 -6.59
CA PRO A 187 15.15 -1.07 -7.60
C PRO A 187 16.58 -1.61 -7.61
N ALA A 188 17.29 -1.43 -8.73
CA ALA A 188 18.68 -1.87 -8.87
C ALA A 188 19.64 -1.14 -7.91
N ARG A 189 19.33 0.11 -7.56
CA ARG A 189 20.02 0.87 -6.50
C ARG A 189 19.04 1.12 -5.38
N LYS A 190 19.27 0.44 -4.26
CA LYS A 190 18.45 0.56 -3.06
C LYS A 190 18.59 1.95 -2.44
N ALA A 191 17.50 2.49 -1.91
CA ALA A 191 17.52 3.62 -1.00
C ALA A 191 17.92 3.15 0.42
N HIS A 192 17.99 4.09 1.36
CA HIS A 192 18.20 3.80 2.77
C HIS A 192 16.90 4.08 3.52
N SER A 193 16.22 3.02 3.95
CA SER A 193 15.12 3.11 4.91
C SER A 193 15.69 3.14 6.34
N ASP A 194 14.86 3.42 7.34
CA ASP A 194 15.26 3.23 8.74
C ASP A 194 15.58 1.75 9.01
N TRP A 195 14.81 0.85 8.39
CA TRP A 195 14.97 -0.60 8.47
C TRP A 195 14.84 -1.25 7.09
N ASP A 196 15.98 -1.54 6.47
CA ASP A 196 16.05 -2.38 5.28
C ASP A 196 16.32 -3.84 5.68
N ILE A 197 15.34 -4.71 5.44
CA ILE A 197 15.39 -6.14 5.79
C ILE A 197 15.47 -6.95 4.48
N PRO A 198 16.69 -7.27 3.99
CA PRO A 198 16.87 -7.97 2.72
C PRO A 198 16.48 -9.45 2.86
N LEU A 199 15.58 -9.90 1.99
CA LEU A 199 15.10 -11.27 1.93
C LEU A 199 15.79 -12.03 0.79
N PRO A 200 16.40 -13.21 1.05
CA PRO A 200 16.94 -14.07 0.00
C PRO A 200 15.87 -14.51 -1.01
N LEU A 201 16.31 -14.72 -2.25
CA LEU A 201 15.52 -15.34 -3.31
C LEU A 201 14.89 -16.65 -2.82
N HIS A 202 13.66 -16.90 -3.26
CA HIS A 202 12.91 -18.13 -3.03
C HIS A 202 12.53 -18.41 -1.57
N MET A 203 12.66 -17.43 -0.67
CA MET A 203 12.17 -17.54 0.71
C MET A 203 10.71 -17.95 0.74
N GLY A 204 10.39 -18.98 1.53
CA GLY A 204 9.03 -19.48 1.71
C GLY A 204 8.37 -18.98 3.01
N ASP A 205 7.15 -19.44 3.23
CA ASP A 205 6.26 -18.97 4.31
C ASP A 205 6.92 -18.94 5.69
N ALA A 206 7.47 -20.07 6.17
CA ALA A 206 7.94 -20.18 7.54
C ALA A 206 9.06 -19.18 7.88
N ASP A 207 10.00 -18.98 6.95
CA ASP A 207 11.13 -18.07 7.14
C ASP A 207 10.68 -16.61 7.04
N TYR A 208 9.80 -16.29 6.09
CA TYR A 208 9.25 -14.95 5.93
C TYR A 208 8.45 -14.53 7.16
N LEU A 209 7.57 -15.41 7.66
CA LEU A 209 6.73 -15.12 8.82
C LEU A 209 7.56 -14.91 10.10
N ARG A 210 8.69 -15.62 10.24
CA ARG A 210 9.63 -15.40 11.34
C ARG A 210 10.28 -14.01 11.25
N VAL A 211 10.66 -13.56 10.06
CA VAL A 211 11.20 -12.20 9.87
C VAL A 211 10.16 -11.13 10.21
N VAL A 212 8.91 -11.30 9.76
CA VAL A 212 7.80 -10.39 10.10
C VAL A 212 7.59 -10.30 11.61
N ASP A 213 7.55 -11.46 12.28
CA ASP A 213 7.40 -11.54 13.73
C ASP A 213 8.53 -10.81 14.46
N GLU A 214 9.79 -11.14 14.13
CA GLU A 214 10.98 -10.55 14.75
C GLU A 214 11.04 -9.02 14.54
N ALA A 215 10.71 -8.56 13.33
CA ALA A 215 10.68 -7.14 13.01
C ALA A 215 9.61 -6.41 13.85
N LEU A 216 8.37 -6.91 13.89
CA LEU A 216 7.30 -6.24 14.64
C LEU A 216 7.50 -6.30 16.16
N ASP A 217 7.98 -7.43 16.68
CA ASP A 217 8.24 -7.60 18.11
C ASP A 217 9.37 -6.67 18.61
N TYR A 218 10.28 -6.27 17.72
CA TYR A 218 11.32 -5.28 18.00
C TYR A 218 10.86 -3.83 17.78
N LEU A 219 10.23 -3.55 16.64
CA LEU A 219 9.96 -2.18 16.18
C LEU A 219 8.77 -1.54 16.91
N LEU A 220 7.71 -2.30 17.21
CA LEU A 220 6.54 -1.73 17.89
C LEU A 220 6.88 -1.20 19.30
N PRO A 221 7.63 -1.93 20.16
CA PRO A 221 8.04 -1.38 21.46
C PRO A 221 9.08 -0.26 21.36
N LEU A 222 9.98 -0.33 20.36
CA LEU A 222 11.02 0.68 20.15
C LEU A 222 10.42 2.04 19.78
N TYR A 223 9.49 2.04 18.82
CA TYR A 223 8.98 3.27 18.23
C TYR A 223 7.64 3.72 18.83
N GLN A 224 6.80 2.79 19.28
CA GLN A 224 5.45 3.09 19.81
C GLN A 224 4.67 4.02 18.85
N PRO A 225 4.46 3.62 17.58
CA PRO A 225 3.77 4.47 16.61
C PRO A 225 2.29 4.64 16.95
N ASP A 226 1.71 5.79 16.58
CA ASP A 226 0.27 6.06 16.72
C ASP A 226 -0.55 5.46 15.58
N LEU A 227 0.09 5.09 14.48
CA LEU A 227 -0.51 4.40 13.33
C LEU A 227 0.54 3.58 12.60
N VAL A 228 0.18 2.38 12.18
CA VAL A 228 0.93 1.61 11.19
C VAL A 228 0.27 1.73 9.82
N LEU A 229 1.02 2.23 8.84
CA LEU A 229 0.67 2.11 7.42
C LEU A 229 1.26 0.80 6.91
N TYR A 230 0.40 -0.18 6.68
CA TYR A 230 0.79 -1.52 6.28
C TYR A 230 0.63 -1.71 4.76
N ASP A 231 1.75 -1.80 4.04
CA ASP A 231 1.73 -2.15 2.62
C ASP A 231 1.79 -3.67 2.44
N ALA A 232 0.64 -4.25 2.09
CA ALA A 232 0.44 -5.69 2.02
C ALA A 232 0.63 -6.26 0.61
N GLY A 233 1.61 -5.75 -0.14
CA GLY A 233 1.96 -6.21 -1.49
C GLY A 233 1.94 -7.75 -1.62
N VAL A 234 1.29 -8.27 -2.66
CA VAL A 234 1.11 -9.72 -2.86
C VAL A 234 2.11 -10.30 -3.85
N ASP A 235 3.02 -9.48 -4.38
CA ASP A 235 4.08 -9.89 -5.29
C ASP A 235 5.24 -10.64 -4.61
N VAL A 236 5.16 -10.85 -3.30
CA VAL A 236 5.97 -11.86 -2.59
C VAL A 236 5.49 -13.30 -2.86
N HIS A 237 4.34 -13.47 -3.52
CA HIS A 237 3.76 -14.77 -3.85
C HIS A 237 4.57 -15.52 -4.91
N LYS A 238 4.65 -16.86 -4.80
CA LYS A 238 5.40 -17.74 -5.73
C LYS A 238 4.97 -17.68 -7.20
N ASP A 239 3.72 -17.28 -7.44
CA ASP A 239 3.15 -17.17 -8.79
C ASP A 239 3.22 -15.73 -9.34
N ASP A 240 3.81 -14.79 -8.61
CA ASP A 240 3.97 -13.42 -9.10
C ASP A 240 5.01 -13.37 -10.23
N ALA A 241 4.72 -12.59 -11.27
CA ALA A 241 5.61 -12.49 -12.44
C ALA A 241 6.85 -11.64 -12.19
N LEU A 242 6.83 -10.75 -11.19
CA LEU A 242 7.86 -9.76 -10.88
C LEU A 242 8.50 -9.97 -9.50
N GLY A 243 7.89 -10.84 -8.69
CA GLY A 243 8.44 -11.35 -7.45
C GLY A 243 9.51 -12.41 -7.65
N TYR A 244 10.27 -12.68 -6.59
CA TYR A 244 11.23 -13.79 -6.52
C TYR A 244 11.19 -14.54 -5.18
N LEU A 245 10.14 -14.32 -4.38
CA LEU A 245 9.89 -15.08 -3.15
C LEU A 245 8.85 -16.18 -3.45
N ASN A 246 8.67 -17.10 -2.51
CA ASN A 246 7.84 -18.29 -2.69
C ASN A 246 6.68 -18.35 -1.69
N LEU A 247 6.11 -17.22 -1.30
CA LEU A 247 4.96 -17.25 -0.40
C LEU A 247 3.76 -17.92 -1.06
N THR A 248 2.97 -18.61 -0.25
CA THR A 248 1.68 -19.17 -0.64
C THR A 248 0.54 -18.26 -0.21
N ASP A 249 -0.68 -18.50 -0.72
CA ASP A 249 -1.89 -17.82 -0.23
C ASP A 249 -2.06 -17.97 1.30
N ALA A 250 -1.69 -19.14 1.87
CA ALA A 250 -1.71 -19.36 3.32
C ALA A 250 -0.63 -18.56 4.04
N GLY A 251 0.56 -18.42 3.44
CA GLY A 251 1.64 -17.57 3.94
C GLY A 251 1.25 -16.09 3.95
N LEU A 252 0.64 -15.59 2.88
CA LEU A 252 0.09 -14.24 2.80
C LEU A 252 -0.98 -14.02 3.88
N ALA A 253 -1.92 -14.95 4.03
CA ALA A 253 -2.97 -14.84 5.03
C ALA A 253 -2.39 -14.78 6.46
N ALA A 254 -1.44 -15.66 6.76
CA ALA A 254 -0.74 -15.68 8.04
C ALA A 254 0.07 -14.40 8.29
N ARG A 255 0.74 -13.86 7.26
CA ARG A 255 1.46 -12.58 7.33
C ARG A 255 0.49 -11.46 7.71
N ASP A 256 -0.58 -11.29 6.94
CA ASP A 256 -1.52 -10.19 7.12
C ASP A 256 -2.19 -10.25 8.50
N GLU A 257 -2.59 -11.44 8.96
CA GLU A 257 -3.12 -11.64 10.31
C GLU A 257 -2.10 -11.28 11.39
N ARG A 258 -0.86 -11.76 11.27
CA ARG A 258 0.22 -11.50 12.24
C ARG A 258 0.58 -10.03 12.37
N VAL A 259 0.62 -9.29 11.25
CA VAL A 259 0.86 -7.84 11.27
C VAL A 259 -0.27 -7.15 12.03
N ILE A 260 -1.52 -7.37 11.60
CA ILE A 260 -2.69 -6.70 12.18
C ILE A 260 -2.83 -7.05 13.67
N GLU A 261 -2.72 -8.33 14.05
CA GLU A 261 -2.85 -8.76 15.45
C GLU A 261 -1.79 -8.15 16.35
N ARG A 262 -0.52 -8.08 15.92
CA ARG A 262 0.57 -7.55 16.74
C ARG A 262 0.44 -6.06 17.01
N CYS A 263 -0.03 -5.30 16.01
CA CYS A 263 -0.34 -3.90 16.14
C CYS A 263 -1.54 -3.69 17.08
N LEU A 264 -2.66 -4.35 16.82
CA LEU A 264 -3.88 -4.18 17.61
C LEU A 264 -3.75 -4.70 19.05
N ALA A 265 -2.95 -5.74 19.30
CA ALA A 265 -2.65 -6.22 20.65
C ALA A 265 -1.86 -5.21 21.51
N ARG A 266 -1.35 -4.13 20.88
CA ARG A 266 -0.66 -3.01 21.53
C ARG A 266 -1.45 -1.70 21.38
N ASP A 267 -2.73 -1.79 21.03
CA ASP A 267 -3.61 -0.64 20.76
C ASP A 267 -3.06 0.30 19.68
N VAL A 268 -2.26 -0.23 18.73
CA VAL A 268 -1.73 0.53 17.59
C VAL A 268 -2.65 0.33 16.39
N PRO A 269 -3.33 1.39 15.91
CA PRO A 269 -4.17 1.32 14.72
C PRO A 269 -3.41 0.93 13.45
N VAL A 270 -4.11 0.33 12.49
CA VAL A 270 -3.53 -0.11 11.21
C VAL A 270 -4.39 0.35 10.02
N LEU A 271 -3.75 0.97 9.03
CA LEU A 271 -4.28 1.10 7.68
C LEU A 271 -3.56 0.09 6.77
N GLY A 272 -4.30 -0.91 6.28
CA GLY A 272 -3.80 -1.82 5.26
C GLY A 272 -4.06 -1.29 3.85
N VAL A 273 -3.03 -1.29 2.99
CA VAL A 273 -3.11 -1.03 1.54
C VAL A 273 -2.61 -2.24 0.76
N ILE A 274 -2.94 -2.34 -0.53
CA ILE A 274 -2.75 -3.59 -1.28
C ILE A 274 -1.42 -3.73 -2.02
N GLY A 275 -0.67 -2.65 -2.22
CA GLY A 275 0.65 -2.65 -2.85
C GLY A 275 0.73 -3.28 -4.26
N GLY A 276 1.90 -3.84 -4.54
CA GLY A 276 2.25 -4.58 -5.74
C GLY A 276 1.61 -5.96 -5.84
N GLY A 277 1.70 -6.54 -7.03
CA GLY A 277 0.99 -7.76 -7.42
C GLY A 277 0.72 -7.75 -8.93
N TYR A 278 1.28 -8.74 -9.63
CA TYR A 278 1.45 -8.72 -11.08
C TYR A 278 1.22 -10.08 -11.75
N ASP A 279 0.51 -11.00 -11.08
CA ASP A 279 0.06 -12.24 -11.72
C ASP A 279 -0.75 -11.93 -13.00
N ARG A 280 -0.49 -12.73 -14.04
CA ARG A 280 -1.16 -12.69 -15.32
C ARG A 280 -2.59 -13.22 -15.22
N ASP A 281 -2.88 -14.14 -14.30
CA ASP A 281 -4.25 -14.50 -13.96
C ASP A 281 -4.88 -13.38 -13.11
N ARG A 282 -5.68 -12.54 -13.78
CA ARG A 282 -6.34 -11.39 -13.16
C ARG A 282 -7.33 -11.77 -12.06
N ALA A 283 -7.98 -12.93 -12.20
CA ALA A 283 -8.92 -13.40 -11.19
C ALA A 283 -8.15 -13.94 -9.97
N ALA A 284 -7.05 -14.68 -10.19
CA ALA A 284 -6.18 -15.10 -9.09
C ALA A 284 -5.55 -13.90 -8.38
N LEU A 285 -5.05 -12.91 -9.12
CA LEU A 285 -4.49 -11.69 -8.56
C LEU A 285 -5.49 -10.95 -7.66
N ALA A 286 -6.74 -10.79 -8.12
CA ALA A 286 -7.80 -10.16 -7.33
C ALA A 286 -8.10 -10.95 -6.05
N ARG A 287 -8.14 -12.29 -6.11
CA ARG A 287 -8.30 -13.14 -4.91
C ARG A 287 -7.14 -12.96 -3.93
N ARG A 288 -5.90 -12.90 -4.43
CA ARG A 288 -4.71 -12.70 -3.59
C ARG A 288 -4.71 -11.35 -2.89
N HIS A 289 -5.00 -10.26 -3.59
CA HIS A 289 -5.19 -8.96 -2.92
C HIS A 289 -6.38 -8.95 -1.94
N GLY A 290 -7.36 -9.84 -2.13
CA GLY A 290 -8.46 -10.07 -1.20
C GLY A 290 -8.03 -10.70 0.13
N ILE A 291 -6.85 -11.35 0.19
CA ILE A 291 -6.36 -12.03 1.39
C ILE A 291 -6.24 -11.05 2.56
N LEU A 292 -5.64 -9.87 2.35
CA LEU A 292 -5.55 -8.80 3.36
C LEU A 292 -6.91 -8.52 4.00
N HIS A 293 -7.94 -8.35 3.18
CA HIS A 293 -9.29 -7.97 3.62
C HIS A 293 -9.95 -9.09 4.40
N HIS A 294 -9.81 -10.33 3.93
CA HIS A 294 -10.32 -11.51 4.61
C HIS A 294 -9.58 -11.75 5.95
N SER A 295 -8.27 -11.54 6.00
CA SER A 295 -7.46 -11.58 7.22
C SER A 295 -7.87 -10.50 8.21
N ALA A 296 -7.97 -9.25 7.75
CA ALA A 296 -8.45 -8.12 8.53
C ALA A 296 -9.85 -8.38 9.12
N GLN A 297 -10.78 -8.91 8.32
CA GLN A 297 -12.13 -9.26 8.79
C GLN A 297 -12.12 -10.35 9.88
N ARG A 298 -11.25 -11.37 9.74
CA ARG A 298 -11.09 -12.41 10.77
C ARG A 298 -10.55 -11.84 12.08
N VAL A 299 -9.54 -10.97 12.02
CA VAL A 299 -9.00 -10.30 13.22
C VAL A 299 -10.04 -9.36 13.84
N TRP A 300 -10.72 -8.56 13.02
CA TRP A 300 -11.80 -7.64 13.42
C TRP A 300 -12.90 -8.34 14.23
N GLN A 301 -13.38 -9.50 13.75
CA GLN A 301 -14.39 -10.30 14.44
C GLN A 301 -13.87 -10.92 15.73
N ARG A 302 -12.63 -11.44 15.72
CA ARG A 302 -12.02 -12.09 16.89
C ARG A 302 -11.82 -11.11 18.05
N LEU A 303 -11.45 -9.87 17.74
CA LEU A 303 -11.25 -8.81 18.74
C LEU A 303 -12.55 -8.07 19.12
N GLY A 304 -13.69 -8.39 18.50
CA GLY A 304 -14.98 -7.77 18.83
C GLY A 304 -15.03 -6.27 18.52
N LEU A 305 -14.32 -5.81 17.49
CA LEU A 305 -14.30 -4.40 17.08
C LEU A 305 -15.58 -3.98 16.32
N GLY A 306 -16.42 -4.96 15.94
CA GLY A 306 -17.67 -4.78 15.19
C GLY A 306 -18.94 -5.01 16.00
#